data_AF-A0A7V9C5E1-F1
#
_entry.id   AF-A0A7V9C5E1-F1
#
_cell.length_a   1.000
_cell.length_b   1.000
_cell.length_c   1.000
_cell.angle_alpha   90.00
_cell.angle_beta   90.00
_cell.angle_gamma   90.00
#
_symmetry.space_group_name_H-M   'P 1'
#
loop_
_entity.id
_entity.type
_entity.pdbx_description
1 polymer ?
#
loop_
_entity_poly.entity_id
_entity_poly.type
_entity_poly.pdbx_seq_one_letter_code
_entity_poly.pdbx_strand_id
1 'polypeptide(L)'
;MGALGGCAGADNAADTQGVGNNVANGHGVFENIRARHEPASRAGGLYASLVEAMPQVRYVIDGGEPISIADAYVVGEFVSAEAGKSFRWSTDGDVEVRHELEYNATDAQASSVHVTLAIERSIVDPNQPEAVHRSLDPGNKVTFGLAFNAPVILEAVTAEFQTTPTLVALLYDSSPVYDYEEGLWAVLEDGAFLGQASDDSAYFPALDSGDANGAEAAPFSFAELEAPPPSEPIAVSSEAAGGD
;
A
#
# COMPACT_ATOMS: atom_id res chain seq x y z
N MET A 1 30.47 -42.28 24.88
CA MET A 1 30.29 -41.19 25.87
C MET A 1 31.41 -40.22 25.60
N GLY A 2 31.28 -39.23 24.72
CA GLY A 2 30.28 -38.18 24.65
C GLY A 2 31.11 -36.89 24.69
N ALA A 3 31.44 -36.34 23.53
CA ALA A 3 32.31 -35.17 23.36
C ALA A 3 31.52 -34.03 22.70
N LEU A 4 31.97 -32.80 23.01
CA LEU A 4 31.72 -31.51 22.34
C LEU A 4 30.35 -30.85 22.66
N GLY A 5 30.23 -29.63 23.19
CA GLY A 5 31.19 -28.56 23.40
C GLY A 5 31.31 -27.64 22.18
N GLY A 6 30.61 -26.49 22.22
CA GLY A 6 30.91 -25.30 21.41
C GLY A 6 30.11 -25.13 20.12
N CYS A 7 29.01 -24.38 20.18
CA CYS A 7 28.42 -23.75 19.00
C CYS A 7 29.17 -22.44 18.74
N ALA A 8 29.99 -22.41 17.69
CA ALA A 8 30.56 -21.19 17.13
C ALA A 8 30.68 -21.34 15.61
N GLY A 9 30.14 -20.36 14.89
CA GLY A 9 30.51 -20.05 13.51
C GLY A 9 29.50 -20.50 12.44
N ALA A 10 28.59 -19.61 12.08
CA ALA A 10 28.34 -19.25 10.68
C ALA A 10 27.58 -17.92 10.67
N ASP A 11 28.28 -16.91 10.19
CA ASP A 11 27.81 -15.57 9.91
C ASP A 11 26.60 -15.63 8.97
N ASN A 12 25.47 -15.06 9.41
CA ASN A 12 24.48 -14.48 8.50
C ASN A 12 24.23 -13.07 9.01
N ALA A 13 25.16 -12.19 8.66
CA ALA A 13 24.87 -10.78 8.53
C ALA A 13 23.75 -10.67 7.49
N ALA A 14 22.51 -10.57 7.98
CA ALA A 14 21.38 -10.22 7.13
C ALA A 14 21.69 -8.86 6.52
N ASP A 15 21.83 -8.91 5.20
CA ASP A 15 22.15 -7.83 4.30
C ASP A 15 21.28 -6.61 4.61
N THR A 16 21.85 -5.65 5.33
CA THR A 16 21.23 -4.37 5.67
C THR A 16 21.57 -3.32 4.61
N GLN A 17 21.78 -3.73 3.36
CA GLN A 17 22.03 -2.85 2.23
C GLN A 17 20.85 -2.88 1.26
N GLY A 18 19.95 -1.91 1.38
CA GLY A 18 18.96 -1.65 0.32
C GLY A 18 17.92 -0.57 0.59
N VAL A 19 17.48 -0.38 1.83
CA VAL A 19 16.22 0.37 2.08
C VAL A 19 16.45 1.80 2.64
N GLY A 20 17.69 2.19 2.94
CA GLY A 20 17.94 3.33 3.83
C GLY A 20 18.11 4.74 3.23
N ASN A 21 18.21 4.93 1.91
CA ASN A 21 18.77 6.20 1.39
C ASN A 21 18.02 6.91 0.26
N ASN A 22 16.94 6.35 -0.30
CA ASN A 22 16.40 6.91 -1.54
C ASN A 22 15.49 8.13 -1.34
N VAL A 23 14.79 8.25 -0.20
CA VAL A 23 13.91 9.41 0.03
C VAL A 23 14.66 10.69 0.41
N ALA A 24 15.90 10.58 0.90
CA ALA A 24 16.70 11.74 1.31
C ALA A 24 17.16 12.62 0.12
N ASN A 25 17.05 12.14 -1.12
CA ASN A 25 17.59 12.80 -2.32
C ASN A 25 16.53 13.34 -3.31
N GLY A 26 15.27 13.46 -2.90
CA GLY A 26 14.26 14.22 -3.66
C GLY A 26 13.64 13.50 -4.86
N HIS A 27 13.83 12.19 -5.00
CA HIS A 27 13.11 11.35 -5.95
C HIS A 27 12.79 10.00 -5.29
N GLY A 28 11.54 9.53 -5.40
CA GLY A 28 11.27 8.11 -5.31
C GLY A 28 10.20 7.70 -4.32
N VAL A 29 9.07 8.39 -4.16
CA VAL A 29 7.91 7.80 -3.50
C VAL A 29 7.51 6.51 -4.21
N PHE A 30 7.35 6.55 -5.53
CA PHE A 30 7.03 5.38 -6.32
C PHE A 30 8.17 4.35 -6.37
N GLU A 31 9.42 4.81 -6.41
CA GLU A 31 10.59 3.92 -6.32
C GLU A 31 10.72 3.27 -4.94
N ASN A 32 10.38 3.95 -3.85
CA ASN A 32 10.40 3.37 -2.51
C ASN A 32 9.24 2.40 -2.29
N ILE A 33 8.07 2.69 -2.86
CA ILE A 33 6.94 1.75 -2.92
C ILE A 33 7.37 0.49 -3.70
N ARG A 34 7.95 0.67 -4.89
CA ARG A 34 8.47 -0.42 -5.73
C ARG A 34 9.58 -1.23 -5.04
N ALA A 35 10.54 -0.56 -4.40
CA ALA A 35 11.69 -1.19 -3.77
C ALA A 35 11.34 -2.04 -2.55
N ARG A 36 10.14 -1.92 -1.98
CA ARG A 36 9.62 -2.81 -0.92
C ARG A 36 9.14 -4.14 -1.52
N HIS A 37 9.98 -4.71 -2.37
CA HIS A 37 9.66 -5.81 -3.27
C HIS A 37 9.02 -7.00 -2.55
N GLU A 38 9.35 -7.34 -1.30
CA GLU A 38 8.73 -8.48 -0.59
C GLU A 38 7.22 -8.30 -0.29
N PRO A 39 6.76 -7.25 0.43
CA PRO A 39 5.33 -6.96 0.58
C PRO A 39 4.60 -6.78 -0.75
N ALA A 40 5.19 -6.04 -1.70
CA ALA A 40 4.61 -5.79 -3.02
C ALA A 40 4.51 -7.06 -3.89
N SER A 41 5.47 -7.99 -3.78
CA SER A 41 5.42 -9.29 -4.46
C SER A 41 4.36 -10.21 -3.88
N ARG A 42 4.03 -10.07 -2.58
CA ARG A 42 2.88 -10.78 -1.99
C ARG A 42 1.57 -10.27 -2.60
N ALA A 43 1.43 -8.96 -2.80
CA ALA A 43 0.31 -8.37 -3.54
C ALA A 43 0.18 -8.96 -4.96
N GLY A 44 1.29 -8.97 -5.72
CA GLY A 44 1.33 -9.50 -7.09
C GLY A 44 1.11 -11.01 -7.21
N GLY A 45 1.30 -11.76 -6.12
CA GLY A 45 0.97 -13.20 -6.05
C GLY A 45 -0.46 -13.50 -5.60
N LEU A 46 -1.18 -12.52 -5.03
CA LEU A 46 -2.54 -12.68 -4.54
C LEU A 46 -3.59 -12.37 -5.60
N TYR A 47 -3.28 -11.49 -6.56
CA TYR A 47 -4.23 -11.00 -7.56
C TYR A 47 -3.66 -11.14 -8.97
N ALA A 48 -4.39 -11.83 -9.85
CA ALA A 48 -3.98 -12.01 -11.24
C ALA A 48 -4.26 -10.78 -12.11
N SER A 49 -5.06 -9.82 -11.63
CA SER A 49 -5.42 -8.60 -12.36
C SER A 49 -5.87 -7.46 -11.42
N LEU A 50 -5.92 -6.23 -11.93
CA LEU A 50 -6.50 -5.09 -11.19
C LEU A 50 -8.01 -5.29 -10.93
N VAL A 51 -8.73 -6.01 -11.80
CA VAL A 51 -10.14 -6.33 -11.61
C VAL A 51 -10.33 -7.11 -10.31
N GLU A 52 -9.47 -8.09 -10.07
CA GLU A 52 -9.44 -8.87 -8.84
C GLU A 52 -9.17 -7.98 -7.62
N ALA A 53 -8.40 -6.91 -7.79
CA ALA A 53 -8.14 -5.97 -6.72
C ALA A 53 -9.31 -5.00 -6.41
N MET A 54 -10.37 -4.98 -7.22
CA MET A 54 -11.41 -3.95 -7.10
C MET A 54 -12.30 -4.11 -5.84
N PRO A 55 -12.84 -3.00 -5.31
CA PRO A 55 -13.70 -2.99 -4.12
C PRO A 55 -14.97 -3.86 -4.19
N GLN A 56 -15.41 -4.15 -5.40
CA GLN A 56 -16.60 -4.95 -5.71
C GLN A 56 -16.31 -6.45 -5.76
N VAL A 57 -15.04 -6.86 -5.78
CA VAL A 57 -14.63 -8.27 -5.77
C VAL A 57 -14.54 -8.78 -4.35
N ARG A 58 -15.00 -10.02 -4.15
CA ARG A 58 -15.02 -10.68 -2.84
C ARG A 58 -14.15 -11.91 -2.81
N TYR A 59 -13.44 -12.05 -1.69
CA TYR A 59 -12.55 -13.15 -1.41
C TYR A 59 -13.04 -13.94 -0.21
N VAL A 60 -13.06 -15.26 -0.35
CA VAL A 60 -13.28 -16.18 0.76
C VAL A 60 -11.95 -16.83 1.08
N ILE A 61 -11.37 -16.42 2.20
CA ILE A 61 -10.12 -16.99 2.72
C ILE A 61 -10.49 -18.11 3.69
N ASP A 62 -9.99 -19.32 3.44
CA ASP A 62 -10.14 -20.49 4.33
C ASP A 62 -11.59 -20.79 4.76
N GLY A 63 -12.57 -20.52 3.88
CA GLY A 63 -14.00 -20.74 4.16
C GLY A 63 -14.64 -19.72 5.10
N GLY A 64 -13.97 -18.58 5.35
CA GLY A 64 -14.48 -17.47 6.14
C GLY A 64 -15.56 -16.64 5.44
N GLU A 65 -15.90 -15.50 6.04
CA GLU A 65 -16.81 -14.53 5.41
C GLU A 65 -16.15 -13.88 4.18
N PRO A 66 -16.92 -13.61 3.10
CA PRO A 66 -16.39 -12.89 1.96
C PRO A 66 -15.94 -11.47 2.34
N ILE A 67 -14.68 -11.14 2.07
CA ILE A 67 -14.09 -9.81 2.32
C ILE A 67 -13.73 -9.13 0.99
N SER A 68 -13.73 -7.80 0.96
CA SER A 68 -13.03 -7.05 -0.10
C SER A 68 -11.61 -6.76 0.34
N ILE A 69 -10.74 -6.52 -0.64
CA ILE A 69 -9.36 -6.06 -0.40
C ILE A 69 -9.26 -4.53 -0.36
N ALA A 70 -10.28 -3.82 -0.80
CA ALA A 70 -10.37 -2.36 -0.77
C ALA A 70 -11.83 -1.93 -0.59
N ASP A 71 -12.04 -0.84 0.12
CA ASP A 71 -13.38 -0.26 0.29
C ASP A 71 -13.72 0.71 -0.84
N ALA A 72 -12.70 1.29 -1.47
CA ALA A 72 -12.87 2.15 -2.62
C ALA A 72 -11.67 2.10 -3.58
N TYR A 73 -11.94 2.48 -4.82
CA TYR A 73 -10.97 2.76 -5.86
C TYR A 73 -11.19 4.20 -6.28
N VAL A 74 -10.15 5.01 -6.28
CA VAL A 74 -10.23 6.44 -6.61
C VAL A 74 -9.19 6.80 -7.66
N VAL A 75 -9.63 7.58 -8.66
CA VAL A 75 -8.77 8.32 -9.58
C VAL A 75 -8.98 9.80 -9.32
N GLY A 76 -7.89 10.54 -9.14
CA GLY A 76 -7.98 11.95 -8.82
C GLY A 76 -6.70 12.74 -9.05
N GLU A 77 -6.86 14.06 -9.10
CA GLU A 77 -5.75 15.00 -9.21
C GLU A 77 -5.16 15.27 -7.82
N PHE A 78 -3.83 15.35 -7.74
CA PHE A 78 -3.16 15.73 -6.51
C PHE A 78 -3.52 17.16 -6.08
N VAL A 79 -3.91 17.33 -4.82
CA VAL A 79 -4.23 18.65 -4.23
C VAL A 79 -3.16 19.09 -3.25
N SER A 80 -2.84 18.24 -2.27
CA SER A 80 -1.89 18.56 -1.21
C SER A 80 -1.32 17.30 -0.58
N ALA A 81 -0.15 17.45 0.04
CA ALA A 81 0.41 16.49 0.96
C ALA A 81 0.72 17.19 2.28
N GLU A 82 0.41 16.54 3.39
CA GLU A 82 0.58 17.06 4.75
C GLU A 82 1.35 16.05 5.62
N ALA A 83 2.07 16.57 6.61
CA ALA A 83 2.79 15.75 7.56
C ALA A 83 1.80 14.99 8.45
N GLY A 84 1.91 13.67 8.49
CA GLY A 84 1.15 12.83 9.40
C GLY A 84 1.85 12.68 10.75
N LYS A 85 2.13 11.43 11.13
CA LYS A 85 2.80 11.06 12.39
C LYS A 85 4.02 10.22 12.11
N SER A 86 4.90 10.15 13.10
CA SER A 86 5.96 9.14 13.10
C SER A 86 5.64 8.07 14.13
N PHE A 87 6.18 6.87 13.93
CA PHE A 87 5.93 5.72 14.79
C PHE A 87 7.23 5.07 15.20
N ARG A 88 7.24 4.60 16.44
CA ARG A 88 8.28 3.73 16.98
C ARG A 88 7.61 2.55 17.67
N TRP A 89 8.08 1.36 17.39
CA TRP A 89 7.69 0.14 18.05
C TRP A 89 8.68 -0.20 19.14
N SER A 90 8.15 -0.62 20.29
CA SER A 90 8.93 -1.17 21.39
C SER A 90 8.30 -2.46 21.85
N THR A 91 9.10 -3.40 22.33
CA THR A 91 8.59 -4.61 22.94
C THR A 91 8.47 -4.41 24.46
N ASP A 92 7.30 -4.68 25.02
CA ASP A 92 7.09 -4.83 26.45
C ASP A 92 6.73 -6.30 26.74
N GLY A 93 7.74 -7.09 27.11
CA GLY A 93 7.62 -8.56 27.21
C GLY A 93 7.49 -9.22 25.84
N ASP A 94 6.33 -9.84 25.57
CA ASP A 94 5.96 -10.45 24.28
C ASP A 94 4.99 -9.57 23.47
N VAL A 95 4.68 -8.35 23.94
CA VAL A 95 3.73 -7.44 23.30
C VAL A 95 4.49 -6.36 22.55
N GLU A 96 4.17 -6.19 21.27
CA GLU A 96 4.62 -5.05 20.48
C GLU A 96 3.73 -3.83 20.76
N VAL A 97 4.33 -2.74 21.21
CA VAL A 97 3.64 -1.49 21.54
C VAL A 97 4.07 -0.43 20.55
N ARG A 98 3.10 0.16 19.83
CA ARG A 98 3.30 1.29 18.95
C ARG A 98 3.24 2.60 19.73
N HIS A 99 4.25 3.44 19.57
CA HIS A 99 4.31 4.80 20.09
C HIS A 99 4.17 5.80 18.95
N GLU A 100 3.25 6.73 19.10
CA GLU A 100 3.06 7.84 18.16
C GLU A 100 3.96 9.02 18.55
N LEU A 101 4.66 9.56 17.56
CA LEU A 101 5.64 10.63 17.68
C LEU A 101 5.27 11.77 16.74
N GLU A 102 5.86 12.94 16.98
CA GLU A 102 5.83 14.04 16.01
C GLU A 102 6.49 13.61 14.69
N TYR A 103 5.97 14.11 13.58
CA TYR A 103 6.49 13.80 12.25
C TYR A 103 7.99 14.13 12.15
N ASN A 104 8.75 13.21 11.55
CA ASN A 104 10.21 13.27 11.43
C ASN A 104 10.98 13.27 12.77
N ALA A 105 10.39 12.65 13.81
CA ALA A 105 11.14 12.30 15.01
C ALA A 105 12.40 11.46 14.66
N THR A 106 13.54 11.80 15.26
CA THR A 106 14.83 11.19 14.90
C THR A 106 14.96 9.71 15.24
N ASP A 107 14.16 9.24 16.20
CA ASP A 107 14.10 7.84 16.65
C ASP A 107 12.88 7.10 16.07
N ALA A 108 12.19 7.71 15.09
CA ALA A 108 11.11 7.08 14.36
C ALA A 108 11.61 5.91 13.51
N GLN A 109 10.85 4.83 13.52
CA GLN A 109 11.04 3.68 12.64
C GLN A 109 10.12 3.76 11.42
N ALA A 110 9.04 4.53 11.49
CA ALA A 110 8.21 4.86 10.35
C ALA A 110 7.65 6.28 10.43
N SER A 111 7.23 6.83 9.29
CA SER A 111 6.55 8.11 9.17
C SER A 111 5.39 8.00 8.20
N SER A 112 4.31 8.73 8.44
CA SER A 112 3.17 8.84 7.53
C SER A 112 3.06 10.22 6.90
N VAL A 113 2.64 10.23 5.64
CA VAL A 113 2.24 11.44 4.92
C VAL A 113 0.78 11.30 4.53
N HIS A 114 0.02 12.37 4.67
CA HIS A 114 -1.38 12.42 4.24
C HIS A 114 -1.45 13.07 2.88
N VAL A 115 -2.12 12.41 1.95
CA VAL A 115 -2.25 12.86 0.56
C VAL A 115 -3.71 13.14 0.29
N THR A 116 -4.01 14.33 -0.21
CA THR A 116 -5.36 14.73 -0.59
C THR A 116 -5.47 14.76 -2.11
N LEU A 117 -6.49 14.08 -2.64
CA LEU A 117 -6.86 14.12 -4.05
C LEU A 117 -8.19 14.82 -4.26
N ALA A 118 -8.34 15.51 -5.38
CA ALA A 118 -9.62 15.90 -5.93
C ALA A 118 -10.14 14.73 -6.78
N ILE A 119 -11.31 14.19 -6.43
CA ILE A 119 -11.84 12.97 -7.02
C ILE A 119 -12.39 13.27 -8.42
N GLU A 120 -11.88 12.57 -9.41
CA GLU A 120 -12.43 12.57 -10.76
C GLU A 120 -13.38 11.40 -10.98
N ARG A 121 -12.98 10.22 -10.49
CA ARG A 121 -13.74 8.97 -10.62
C ARG A 121 -13.53 8.14 -9.37
N SER A 122 -14.56 7.40 -8.98
CA SER A 122 -14.47 6.46 -7.89
C SER A 122 -15.36 5.24 -8.14
N ILE A 123 -14.97 4.12 -7.56
CA ILE A 123 -15.78 2.91 -7.43
C ILE A 123 -15.72 2.54 -5.96
N VAL A 124 -16.89 2.42 -5.33
CA VAL A 124 -17.00 2.15 -3.90
C VAL A 124 -17.64 0.79 -3.73
N ASP A 125 -17.14 0.04 -2.76
CA ASP A 125 -17.72 -1.22 -2.35
C ASP A 125 -19.25 -1.04 -2.07
N PRO A 126 -20.15 -1.83 -2.70
CA PRO A 126 -21.60 -1.68 -2.55
C PRO A 126 -22.14 -1.96 -1.14
N ASN A 127 -21.34 -2.55 -0.25
CA ASN A 127 -21.70 -2.80 1.15
C ASN A 127 -21.29 -1.64 2.08
N GLN A 128 -20.62 -0.62 1.56
CA GLN A 128 -20.26 0.55 2.34
C GLN A 128 -21.49 1.42 2.65
N PRO A 129 -21.48 2.19 3.76
CA PRO A 129 -22.57 3.11 4.06
C PRO A 129 -22.77 4.15 2.96
N GLU A 130 -24.01 4.55 2.71
CA GLU A 130 -24.37 5.61 1.75
C GLU A 130 -23.58 6.93 1.98
N ALA A 131 -23.20 7.23 3.21
CA ALA A 131 -22.38 8.40 3.53
C ALA A 131 -20.96 8.30 2.92
N VAL A 132 -20.39 7.09 2.85
CA VAL A 132 -19.09 6.81 2.23
C VAL A 132 -19.19 6.94 0.70
N HIS A 133 -20.27 6.43 0.09
CA HIS A 133 -20.51 6.66 -1.34
C HIS A 133 -20.51 8.15 -1.68
N ARG A 134 -21.24 8.95 -0.90
CA ARG A 134 -21.32 10.39 -1.13
C ARG A 134 -20.01 11.12 -0.87
N SER A 135 -19.22 10.73 0.14
CA SER A 135 -17.93 11.39 0.40
C SER A 135 -16.94 11.15 -0.74
N LEU A 136 -17.09 10.05 -1.47
CA LEU A 136 -16.25 9.68 -2.61
C LEU A 136 -16.84 10.05 -3.98
N ASP A 137 -17.91 10.83 -4.06
CA ASP A 137 -18.45 11.30 -5.34
C ASP A 137 -17.46 12.20 -6.11
N PRO A 138 -17.45 12.17 -7.46
CA PRO A 138 -16.66 13.09 -8.28
C PRO A 138 -16.86 14.57 -7.91
N GLY A 139 -15.76 15.30 -7.81
CA GLY A 139 -15.73 16.71 -7.39
C GLY A 139 -15.52 16.90 -5.88
N ASN A 140 -15.64 15.84 -5.07
CA ASN A 140 -15.22 15.88 -3.67
C ASN A 140 -13.70 15.68 -3.55
N LYS A 141 -13.21 15.70 -2.30
CA LYS A 141 -11.82 15.41 -1.97
C LYS A 141 -11.76 14.19 -1.07
N VAL A 142 -10.71 13.39 -1.24
CA VAL A 142 -10.37 12.29 -0.34
C VAL A 142 -8.96 12.48 0.18
N THR A 143 -8.75 12.19 1.46
CA THR A 143 -7.43 12.17 2.09
C THR A 143 -7.10 10.75 2.51
N PHE A 144 -5.91 10.28 2.13
CA PHE A 144 -5.40 8.97 2.54
C PHE A 144 -3.98 9.07 3.09
N GLY A 145 -3.65 8.17 4.01
CA GLY A 145 -2.32 8.03 4.57
C GLY A 145 -1.44 7.10 3.75
N LEU A 146 -0.18 7.52 3.57
CA LEU A 146 0.91 6.69 3.08
C LEU A 146 1.95 6.50 4.19
N ALA A 147 2.33 5.25 4.46
CA ALA A 147 3.28 4.91 5.50
C ALA A 147 4.66 4.58 4.90
N PHE A 148 5.70 5.10 5.54
CA PHE A 148 7.08 4.93 5.12
C PHE A 148 7.93 4.35 6.24
N ASN A 149 8.72 3.30 5.95
CA ASN A 149 9.63 2.63 6.91
C ASN A 149 10.90 3.44 7.23
N ALA A 150 10.95 4.70 6.81
CA ALA A 150 12.02 5.64 7.11
C ALA A 150 11.44 7.06 7.16
N PRO A 151 12.08 7.99 7.89
CA PRO A 151 11.76 9.40 7.79
C PRO A 151 11.76 9.86 6.33
N VAL A 152 10.69 10.56 5.94
CA VAL A 152 10.47 11.05 4.58
C VAL A 152 10.40 12.57 4.60
N ILE A 153 11.01 13.18 3.58
CA ILE A 153 10.96 14.63 3.39
C ILE A 153 9.63 14.96 2.70
N LEU A 154 8.74 15.68 3.39
CA LEU A 154 7.39 15.99 2.91
C LEU A 154 7.43 16.77 1.58
N GLU A 155 8.40 17.68 1.44
CA GLU A 155 8.60 18.47 0.23
C GLU A 155 8.94 17.60 -0.97
N ALA A 156 9.67 16.50 -0.77
CA ALA A 156 9.99 15.56 -1.84
C ALA A 156 8.73 14.81 -2.31
N VAL A 157 7.90 14.34 -1.37
CA VAL A 157 6.61 13.71 -1.68
C VAL A 157 5.70 14.67 -2.44
N THR A 158 5.61 15.90 -1.95
CA THR A 158 4.80 16.95 -2.55
C THR A 158 5.26 17.24 -3.98
N ALA A 159 6.57 17.43 -4.19
CA ALA A 159 7.12 17.70 -5.51
C ALA A 159 6.87 16.55 -6.51
N GLU A 160 7.02 15.31 -6.07
CA GLU A 160 6.80 14.13 -6.92
C GLU A 160 5.32 14.02 -7.35
N PHE A 161 4.38 14.14 -6.41
CA PHE A 161 2.95 14.11 -6.75
C PHE A 161 2.48 15.32 -7.54
N GLN A 162 3.07 16.50 -7.36
CA GLN A 162 2.80 17.66 -8.21
C GLN A 162 3.19 17.43 -9.68
N THR A 163 4.19 16.60 -9.93
CA THR A 163 4.61 16.23 -11.30
C THR A 163 3.83 15.03 -11.86
N THR A 164 2.97 14.41 -11.04
CA THR A 164 2.16 13.26 -11.44
C THR A 164 0.72 13.75 -11.68
N PRO A 165 0.28 13.87 -12.95
CA PRO A 165 -0.96 14.60 -13.27
C PRO A 165 -2.21 13.98 -12.63
N THR A 166 -2.27 12.65 -12.57
CA THR A 166 -3.41 11.94 -12.00
C THR A 166 -2.92 10.71 -11.24
N LEU A 167 -3.43 10.54 -10.03
CA LEU A 167 -3.12 9.43 -9.15
C LEU A 167 -4.29 8.45 -9.11
N VAL A 168 -3.95 7.18 -8.94
CA VAL A 168 -4.92 6.11 -8.67
C VAL A 168 -4.59 5.45 -7.34
N ALA A 169 -5.60 5.22 -6.52
CA ALA A 169 -5.44 4.58 -5.22
C ALA A 169 -6.59 3.60 -4.93
N LEU A 170 -6.25 2.40 -4.45
CA LEU A 170 -7.20 1.55 -3.74
C LEU A 170 -7.15 1.90 -2.25
N LEU A 171 -8.29 2.25 -1.70
CA LEU A 171 -8.45 2.82 -0.37
C LEU A 171 -9.18 1.84 0.55
N TYR A 172 -8.75 1.82 1.80
CA TYR A 172 -9.36 1.10 2.90
C TYR A 172 -9.82 2.11 3.95
N ASP A 173 -11.05 1.99 4.44
CA ASP A 173 -11.68 2.94 5.38
C ASP A 173 -11.12 2.81 6.81
N SER A 174 -10.38 1.73 7.08
CA SER A 174 -9.75 1.51 8.38
C SER A 174 -8.31 1.04 8.24
N SER A 175 -7.42 1.60 9.03
CA SER A 175 -6.08 1.06 9.21
C SER A 175 -5.63 1.37 10.61
N PRO A 176 -5.19 0.36 11.38
CA PRO A 176 -4.66 0.59 12.72
C PRO A 176 -3.59 1.68 12.74
N VAL A 177 -2.79 1.81 11.67
CA VAL A 177 -1.73 2.83 11.51
C VAL A 177 -2.28 4.25 11.59
N TYR A 178 -3.53 4.46 11.15
CA TYR A 178 -4.18 5.76 11.03
C TYR A 178 -5.31 5.99 12.02
N ASP A 179 -5.52 5.10 13.00
CA ASP A 179 -6.54 5.22 14.06
C ASP A 179 -6.47 6.53 14.87
N TYR A 180 -5.35 7.27 14.77
CA TYR A 180 -5.17 8.57 15.43
C TYR A 180 -5.94 9.72 14.75
N GLU A 181 -6.44 9.52 13.52
CA GLU A 181 -7.15 10.56 12.76
C GLU A 181 -8.42 10.00 12.08
N GLU A 182 -9.57 10.51 12.50
CA GLU A 182 -10.87 10.09 11.97
C GLU A 182 -11.06 10.54 10.51
N GLY A 183 -11.57 9.63 9.66
CA GLY A 183 -11.86 9.91 8.25
C GLY A 183 -10.63 9.83 7.32
N LEU A 184 -9.48 9.40 7.84
CA LEU A 184 -8.29 9.17 7.04
C LEU A 184 -8.32 7.76 6.43
N TRP A 185 -8.34 7.71 5.10
CA TRP A 185 -8.26 6.45 4.36
C TRP A 185 -6.84 5.89 4.37
N ALA A 186 -6.69 4.61 4.07
CA ALA A 186 -5.40 3.96 3.95
C ALA A 186 -5.19 3.40 2.54
N VAL A 187 -3.96 3.44 2.04
CA VAL A 187 -3.54 2.51 0.97
C VAL A 187 -2.88 1.31 1.63
N LEU A 188 -3.34 0.11 1.29
CA LEU A 188 -2.81 -1.14 1.84
C LEU A 188 -1.38 -1.43 1.34
N GLU A 189 -0.75 -2.40 2.02
CA GLU A 189 0.50 -3.05 1.57
C GLU A 189 1.60 -2.05 1.19
N ASP A 190 1.91 -1.13 2.10
CA ASP A 190 2.97 -0.13 1.91
C ASP A 190 2.79 0.77 0.68
N GLY A 191 1.56 0.95 0.21
CA GLY A 191 1.26 1.72 -0.98
C GLY A 191 1.28 0.91 -2.28
N ALA A 192 1.23 -0.42 -2.22
CA ALA A 192 1.28 -1.28 -3.41
C ALA A 192 0.20 -0.91 -4.46
N PHE A 193 -0.94 -0.45 -3.98
CA PHE A 193 -2.06 0.00 -4.80
C PHE A 193 -2.14 1.51 -4.97
N LEU A 194 -1.01 2.21 -4.83
CA LEU A 194 -0.85 3.58 -5.31
C LEU A 194 -0.18 3.56 -6.68
N GLY A 195 -0.82 4.18 -7.66
CA GLY A 195 -0.34 4.20 -9.03
C GLY A 195 -0.50 5.56 -9.69
N GLN A 196 -0.07 5.60 -10.94
CA GLN A 196 -0.19 6.74 -11.83
C GLN A 196 -1.24 6.43 -12.88
N ALA A 197 -2.06 7.42 -13.23
CA ALA A 197 -3.05 7.30 -14.28
C ALA A 197 -2.60 8.08 -15.53
N SER A 198 -2.88 7.51 -16.70
CA SER A 198 -2.72 8.13 -18.02
C SER A 198 -3.93 7.80 -18.87
N ASP A 199 -4.70 8.83 -19.25
CA ASP A 199 -5.92 8.79 -20.06
C ASP A 199 -6.86 7.60 -19.79
N ASP A 200 -6.61 6.45 -20.40
CA ASP A 200 -7.42 5.23 -20.33
C ASP A 200 -6.77 4.07 -19.53
N SER A 201 -5.69 4.35 -18.81
CA SER A 201 -4.89 3.33 -18.15
C SER A 201 -4.26 3.77 -16.82
N ALA A 202 -3.96 2.79 -15.97
CA ALA A 202 -3.27 2.95 -14.71
C ALA A 202 -2.02 2.06 -14.64
N TYR A 203 -0.98 2.60 -14.04
CA TYR A 203 0.27 1.92 -13.77
C TYR A 203 0.54 1.89 -12.27
N PHE A 204 0.74 0.70 -11.70
CA PHE A 204 1.04 0.49 -10.29
C PHE A 204 2.47 0.00 -10.14
N PRO A 205 3.42 0.88 -9.72
CA PRO A 205 4.85 0.55 -9.71
C PRO A 205 5.22 -0.65 -8.83
N ALA A 206 4.44 -0.93 -7.79
CA ALA A 206 4.66 -2.07 -6.91
C ALA A 206 4.28 -3.42 -7.53
N LEU A 207 3.29 -3.41 -8.44
CA LEU A 207 2.83 -4.60 -9.15
C LEU A 207 3.66 -4.88 -10.40
N ASP A 208 4.63 -4.02 -10.71
CA ASP A 208 5.61 -4.27 -11.74
C ASP A 208 6.56 -5.39 -11.28
N SER A 209 6.20 -6.63 -11.62
CA SER A 209 7.01 -7.83 -11.44
C SER A 209 8.29 -7.68 -12.27
N GLY A 210 9.30 -7.03 -11.72
CA GLY A 210 10.56 -6.72 -12.39
C GLY A 210 11.42 -7.95 -12.68
N ASP A 211 10.88 -8.98 -13.35
CA ASP A 211 11.61 -10.16 -13.79
C ASP A 211 12.55 -9.79 -14.93
N ALA A 212 13.74 -9.31 -14.55
CA ALA A 212 15.07 -9.49 -15.13
C ALA A 212 15.31 -9.21 -16.63
N ASN A 213 14.30 -8.83 -17.42
CA ASN A 213 14.40 -8.65 -18.88
C ASN A 213 13.84 -7.31 -19.37
N GLY A 214 13.51 -6.38 -18.48
CA GLY A 214 13.09 -5.02 -18.85
C GLY A 214 11.69 -4.92 -19.45
N ALA A 215 10.81 -5.88 -19.18
CA ALA A 215 9.39 -5.74 -19.47
C ALA A 215 8.71 -5.11 -18.26
N GLU A 216 8.32 -3.83 -18.39
CA GLU A 216 7.38 -3.19 -17.46
C GLU A 216 6.06 -3.97 -17.47
N ALA A 217 5.43 -4.16 -16.32
CA ALA A 217 4.06 -4.65 -16.24
C ALA A 217 3.16 -3.79 -17.13
N ALA A 218 2.33 -4.45 -17.93
CA ALA A 218 1.41 -3.75 -18.81
C ALA A 218 0.49 -2.84 -17.99
N PRO A 219 0.26 -1.59 -18.41
CA PRO A 219 -0.67 -0.72 -17.71
C PRO A 219 -2.08 -1.31 -17.78
N PHE A 220 -2.81 -1.25 -16.68
CA PHE A 220 -4.18 -1.72 -16.56
C PHE A 220 -5.12 -0.76 -17.26
N SER A 221 -6.14 -1.25 -17.95
CA SER A 221 -7.08 -0.36 -18.63
C SER A 221 -8.24 0.02 -17.70
N PHE A 222 -8.66 1.29 -17.73
CA PHE A 222 -9.88 1.70 -17.03
C PHE A 222 -11.14 1.04 -17.58
N ALA A 223 -11.13 0.56 -18.83
CA ALA A 223 -12.22 -0.23 -19.37
C ALA A 223 -12.41 -1.56 -18.61
N GLU A 224 -11.35 -2.10 -18.00
CA GLU A 224 -11.43 -3.29 -17.15
C GLU A 224 -12.19 -3.00 -15.84
N LEU A 225 -12.22 -1.75 -15.39
CA LEU A 225 -12.98 -1.34 -14.20
C LEU A 225 -14.50 -1.37 -14.43
N GLU A 226 -14.94 -1.23 -15.69
CA GLU A 226 -16.34 -1.33 -16.08
C GLU A 226 -16.80 -2.79 -16.27
N ALA A 227 -15.88 -3.76 -16.18
CA ALA A 227 -16.23 -5.16 -16.25
C ALA A 227 -17.13 -5.53 -15.06
N PRO A 228 -18.19 -6.34 -15.28
CA PRO A 228 -18.99 -6.82 -14.17
C PRO A 228 -18.10 -7.64 -13.23
N PRO A 229 -18.24 -7.48 -11.89
CA PRO A 229 -17.49 -8.29 -10.95
C PRO A 229 -17.76 -9.78 -11.20
N PRO A 230 -16.81 -10.66 -10.83
CA PRO A 230 -17.03 -12.10 -10.88
C PRO A 230 -18.33 -12.44 -10.11
N SER A 231 -19.13 -13.32 -10.70
CA SER A 231 -20.47 -13.64 -10.19
C SER A 231 -20.44 -14.43 -8.88
N GLU A 232 -19.29 -15.04 -8.55
CA GLU A 232 -19.06 -15.79 -7.31
C GLU A 232 -17.79 -15.26 -6.61
N PRO A 233 -17.75 -15.28 -5.26
CA PRO A 233 -16.54 -14.94 -4.52
C PRO A 233 -15.37 -15.83 -4.92
N ILE A 234 -14.17 -15.25 -4.96
CA ILE A 234 -12.93 -15.94 -5.29
C ILE A 234 -12.46 -16.71 -4.05
N ALA A 235 -12.30 -18.02 -4.16
CA ALA A 235 -11.77 -18.83 -3.08
C ALA A 235 -10.25 -18.75 -3.05
N VAL A 236 -9.69 -18.30 -1.93
CA VAL A 236 -8.24 -18.29 -1.69
C VAL A 236 -7.94 -19.39 -0.67
N SER A 237 -7.18 -20.39 -1.09
CA SER A 237 -6.71 -21.44 -0.21
C SER A 237 -5.34 -21.06 0.33
N SER A 238 -5.17 -21.05 1.65
CA SER A 238 -3.86 -20.94 2.29
C SER A 238 -3.07 -22.25 2.13
N GLU A 239 -2.82 -22.73 0.90
CA GLU A 239 -1.88 -23.83 0.71
C GLU A 239 -0.45 -23.33 0.94
N ALA A 240 0.00 -23.59 2.18
CA ALA A 240 1.30 -23.44 2.78
C ALA A 240 2.47 -23.10 1.83
N ALA A 241 3.08 -21.93 2.07
CA ALA A 241 4.54 -21.80 2.00
C ALA A 241 5.17 -22.71 3.07
N GLY A 242 5.16 -24.01 2.80
CA GLY A 242 5.80 -25.06 3.57
C GLY A 242 6.38 -26.05 2.57
N GLY A 243 7.58 -25.75 2.08
CA GLY A 243 8.33 -26.60 1.17
C GLY A 243 9.79 -26.66 1.60
N ASP A 244 10.08 -27.67 2.43
CA ASP A 244 11.34 -28.33 2.84
C ASP A 244 12.69 -27.58 2.79
#